data_AF-A0A1F2WKD7-F1
#
_entry.id   AF-A0A1F2WKD7-F1
#
_cell.length_a   1.000
_cell.length_b   1.000
_cell.length_c   1.000
_cell.angle_alpha   90.00
_cell.angle_beta   90.00
_cell.angle_gamma   90.00
#
_symmetry.space_group_name_H-M   'P 1'
#
loop_
_entity.id
_entity.type
_entity.pdbx_description
1 polymer ?
#
loop_
_entity_poly.entity_id
_entity_poly.type
_entity_poly.pdbx_seq_one_letter_code
_entity_poly.pdbx_strand_id
1 'polypeptide(L)'
;MATDAMVAQLEGDDERIPELAAQINNTAPKVPTWIRDELETMLDDLDVGNEELAELDVPAGFEDSDYWLGEAITHMANRVYATIQGIEAMWDTGKVSSSTPFFNEGRTERDEYRKALQKYHDFLPID
;
A
#
# COMPACT_ATOMS: atom_id res chain seq x y z
N MET A 1 -9.54 11.85 13.25
CA MET A 1 -10.20 10.57 13.65
C MET A 1 -9.40 9.41 13.06
N ALA A 2 -9.64 8.15 13.45
CA ALA A 2 -8.90 6.99 12.94
C ALA A 2 -8.98 6.88 11.40
N THR A 3 -10.13 7.21 10.81
CA THR A 3 -10.31 7.36 9.35
C THR A 3 -9.35 8.36 8.73
N ASP A 4 -9.25 9.58 9.27
CA ASP A 4 -8.33 10.60 8.74
C ASP A 4 -6.87 10.16 8.87
N ALA A 5 -6.53 9.47 9.96
CA ALA A 5 -5.19 8.96 10.19
C ALA A 5 -4.82 7.88 9.17
N MET A 6 -5.73 6.94 8.90
CA MET A 6 -5.56 5.93 7.86
C MET A 6 -5.41 6.55 6.47
N VAL A 7 -6.25 7.52 6.11
CA VAL A 7 -6.14 8.20 4.81
C VAL A 7 -4.79 8.90 4.67
N ALA A 8 -4.35 9.62 5.71
CA ALA A 8 -3.04 10.27 5.70
C ALA A 8 -1.87 9.26 5.61
N GLN A 9 -1.99 8.10 6.26
CA GLN A 9 -1.01 7.03 6.15
C GLN A 9 -0.95 6.46 4.72
N LEU A 10 -2.10 6.16 4.11
CA LEU A 10 -2.17 5.68 2.73
C LEU A 10 -1.55 6.68 1.74
N GLU A 11 -1.82 7.97 1.90
CA GLU A 11 -1.21 9.01 1.07
C GLU A 11 0.31 9.08 1.28
N GLY A 12 0.76 9.01 2.54
CA GLY A 12 2.18 8.95 2.88
C GLY A 12 2.90 7.75 2.25
N ASP A 13 2.28 6.58 2.27
CA ASP A 13 2.82 5.37 1.64
C ASP A 13 2.85 5.49 0.10
N ASP A 14 1.81 6.08 -0.53
CA ASP A 14 1.81 6.32 -1.98
C ASP A 14 2.96 7.22 -2.42
N GLU A 15 3.30 8.22 -1.60
CA GLU A 15 4.42 9.12 -1.82
C GLU A 15 5.78 8.47 -1.55
N ARG A 16 5.89 7.63 -0.51
CA ARG A 16 7.15 7.04 -0.06
C ARG A 16 7.61 5.86 -0.90
N ILE A 17 6.69 4.99 -1.34
CA ILE A 17 7.04 3.79 -2.13
C ILE A 17 7.83 4.12 -3.42
N PRO A 18 7.51 5.17 -4.19
CA PRO A 18 8.34 5.61 -5.33
C PRO A 18 9.79 5.95 -4.97
N GLU A 19 10.03 6.54 -3.79
CA GLU A 19 11.39 6.86 -3.32
C GLU A 19 12.16 5.57 -3.00
N LEU A 20 11.50 4.61 -2.34
CA LEU A 20 12.05 3.29 -2.10
C LEU A 20 12.34 2.55 -3.41
N ALA A 21 11.43 2.63 -4.38
CA ALA A 21 11.62 2.05 -5.71
C ALA A 21 12.85 2.62 -6.44
N ALA A 22 13.12 3.92 -6.31
CA ALA A 22 14.33 4.52 -6.86
C ALA A 22 15.60 3.94 -6.21
N GLN A 23 15.58 3.72 -4.90
CA GLN A 23 16.71 3.13 -4.17
C GLN A 23 16.91 1.65 -4.49
N ILE A 24 15.82 0.90 -4.65
CA ILE A 24 15.83 -0.48 -5.16
C ILE A 24 16.51 -0.52 -6.52
N ASN A 25 16.09 0.32 -7.47
CA ASN A 25 16.68 0.36 -8.82
C ASN A 25 18.17 0.69 -8.81
N ASN A 26 18.62 1.58 -7.92
CA ASN A 26 20.03 1.98 -7.80
C ASN A 26 20.93 0.90 -7.18
N THR A 27 20.34 -0.02 -6.42
CA THR A 27 21.09 -1.03 -5.65
C THR A 27 20.88 -2.45 -6.17
N ALA A 28 19.90 -2.66 -7.05
CA ALA A 28 19.55 -3.96 -7.60
C ALA A 28 20.75 -4.65 -8.27
N PRO A 29 20.90 -5.98 -8.11
CA PRO A 29 20.04 -6.88 -7.32
C PRO A 29 20.37 -6.89 -5.81
N LYS A 30 21.33 -6.08 -5.35
CA LYS A 30 21.81 -6.03 -3.95
C LYS A 30 21.05 -4.99 -3.13
N VAL A 31 19.72 -5.10 -3.15
CA VAL A 31 18.85 -4.20 -2.39
C VAL A 31 19.21 -4.29 -0.90
N PRO A 32 19.43 -3.15 -0.20
CA PRO A 32 19.67 -3.15 1.24
C PRO A 32 18.48 -3.70 2.03
N THR A 33 18.75 -4.46 3.10
CA THR A 33 17.72 -5.07 3.95
C THR A 33 16.76 -4.05 4.56
N TRP A 34 17.26 -2.87 4.95
CA TRP A 34 16.43 -1.83 5.56
C TRP A 34 15.26 -1.37 4.67
N ILE A 35 15.39 -1.46 3.34
CA ILE A 35 14.28 -1.12 2.42
C ILE A 35 13.13 -2.11 2.58
N ARG A 36 13.45 -3.40 2.74
CA ARG A 36 12.46 -4.46 2.97
C ARG A 36 11.86 -4.33 4.37
N ASP A 37 12.66 -4.00 5.38
CA ASP A 37 12.18 -3.80 6.75
C ASP A 37 11.24 -2.58 6.86
N GLU A 38 11.52 -1.50 6.11
CA GLU A 38 10.62 -0.33 6.04
C GLU A 38 9.28 -0.68 5.38
N LEU A 39 9.30 -1.49 4.31
CA LEU A 39 8.07 -1.98 3.67
C LEU A 39 7.28 -2.93 4.58
N GLU A 40 7.93 -3.76 5.39
CA GLU A 40 7.24 -4.57 6.40
C GLU A 40 6.58 -3.70 7.47
N THR A 41 7.26 -2.64 7.91
CA THR A 41 6.69 -1.67 8.86
C THR A 41 5.44 -1.01 8.29
N MET A 42 5.45 -0.64 7.00
CA MET A 42 4.26 -0.11 6.32
C MET A 42 3.09 -1.11 6.35
N LEU A 43 3.33 -2.41 6.14
CA LEU A 43 2.28 -3.42 6.22
C LEU A 43 1.72 -3.54 7.64
N ASP A 44 2.59 -3.61 8.65
CA ASP A 44 2.18 -3.70 10.05
C ASP A 44 1.34 -2.47 10.45
N ASP A 45 1.75 -1.27 10.03
CA ASP A 45 1.01 -0.04 10.30
C ASP A 45 -0.36 -0.04 9.60
N LEU A 46 -0.48 -0.60 8.38
CA LEU A 46 -1.75 -0.72 7.66
C LEU A 46 -2.69 -1.72 8.35
N ASP A 47 -2.16 -2.86 8.80
CA ASP A 47 -2.92 -3.86 9.54
C ASP A 47 -3.46 -3.29 10.86
N VAL A 48 -2.62 -2.60 11.63
CA VAL A 48 -3.04 -1.95 12.89
C VAL A 48 -4.14 -0.93 12.63
N GLY A 49 -3.97 -0.04 11.64
CA GLY A 49 -4.97 0.97 11.35
C GLY A 49 -6.28 0.37 10.82
N ASN A 50 -6.21 -0.75 10.09
CA ASN A 50 -7.39 -1.47 9.61
C ASN A 50 -8.16 -2.15 10.75
N GLU A 51 -7.46 -2.71 11.75
CA GLU A 51 -8.07 -3.21 12.97
C GLU A 51 -8.79 -2.08 13.74
N GLU A 52 -8.17 -0.91 13.88
CA GLU A 52 -8.79 0.26 14.52
C GLU A 52 -10.05 0.73 13.77
N LEU A 53 -10.06 0.67 12.44
CA LEU A 53 -11.24 1.00 11.64
C LEU A 53 -12.37 -0.02 11.82
N ALA A 54 -12.03 -1.31 11.92
CA ALA A 54 -13.02 -2.37 12.12
C ALA A 54 -13.75 -2.27 13.48
N GLU A 55 -13.20 -1.54 14.44
CA GLU A 55 -13.85 -1.26 15.74
C GLU A 55 -14.90 -0.13 15.65
N LEU A 56 -14.93 0.64 14.56
CA LEU A 56 -15.87 1.75 14.39
C LEU A 56 -17.26 1.27 13.96
N ASP A 57 -18.28 1.89 14.52
CA ASP A 57 -19.65 1.74 14.02
C ASP A 57 -19.83 2.69 12.82
N VAL A 58 -19.96 2.12 11.62
CA VAL A 58 -20.10 2.87 10.37
C VAL A 58 -21.51 3.47 10.29
N PRO A 59 -21.66 4.80 10.31
CA PRO A 59 -22.97 5.42 10.26
C PRO A 59 -23.66 5.16 8.92
N ALA A 60 -24.99 5.06 8.96
CA ALA A 60 -25.79 4.96 7.74
C ALA A 60 -25.53 6.16 6.81
N GLY A 61 -25.31 5.88 5.53
CA GLY A 61 -24.90 6.84 4.51
C GLY A 61 -23.39 6.87 4.25
N PHE A 62 -22.56 6.23 5.07
CA PHE A 62 -21.11 6.15 4.87
C PHE A 62 -20.63 4.78 4.39
N GLU A 63 -21.52 3.78 4.26
CA GLU A 63 -21.14 2.39 3.97
C GLU A 63 -20.36 2.24 2.65
N ASP A 64 -20.75 2.98 1.61
CA ASP A 64 -20.03 2.95 0.33
C ASP A 64 -18.63 3.56 0.47
N SER A 65 -18.50 4.67 1.20
CA SER A 65 -17.18 5.27 1.44
C SER A 65 -16.30 4.35 2.29
N ASP A 66 -16.83 3.76 3.35
CA ASP A 66 -16.12 2.80 4.21
C ASP A 66 -15.62 1.58 3.41
N TYR A 67 -16.49 1.02 2.56
CA TYR A 67 -16.10 -0.06 1.64
C TYR A 67 -14.91 0.34 0.75
N TRP A 68 -14.97 1.51 0.11
CA TRP A 68 -13.88 1.96 -0.77
C TRP A 68 -12.60 2.30 -0.01
N LEU A 69 -12.69 2.73 1.25
CA LEU A 69 -11.52 2.88 2.11
C LEU A 69 -10.87 1.52 2.39
N GLY A 70 -11.66 0.49 2.71
CA GLY A 70 -11.17 -0.88 2.89
C GLY A 70 -10.49 -1.44 1.63
N GLU A 71 -11.05 -1.18 0.44
CA GLU A 71 -10.42 -1.54 -0.83
C GLU A 71 -9.09 -0.77 -1.05
N ALA A 72 -9.04 0.52 -0.69
CA ALA A 72 -7.82 1.31 -0.80
C ALA A 72 -6.70 0.76 0.11
N ILE A 73 -7.02 0.38 1.34
CA ILE A 73 -6.09 -0.26 2.28
C ILE A 73 -5.57 -1.58 1.69
N THR A 74 -6.48 -2.42 1.19
CA THR A 74 -6.14 -3.72 0.61
C THR A 74 -5.18 -3.57 -0.57
N HIS A 75 -5.46 -2.65 -1.50
CA HIS A 75 -4.61 -2.41 -2.66
C HIS A 75 -3.26 -1.78 -2.28
N MET A 76 -3.21 -0.93 -1.26
CA MET A 76 -1.93 -0.43 -0.75
C MET A 76 -1.10 -1.58 -0.15
N ALA A 77 -1.69 -2.41 0.69
CA ALA A 77 -1.01 -3.56 1.28
C ALA A 77 -0.49 -4.53 0.20
N ASN A 78 -1.30 -4.86 -0.80
CA ASN A 78 -0.88 -5.71 -1.92
C ASN A 78 0.29 -5.10 -2.71
N ARG A 79 0.28 -3.77 -2.92
CA ARG A 79 1.40 -3.07 -3.57
C ARG A 79 2.69 -3.19 -2.76
N VAL A 80 2.62 -2.95 -1.45
CA VAL A 80 3.76 -3.04 -0.55
C VAL A 80 4.30 -4.48 -0.54
N TYR A 81 3.40 -5.46 -0.38
CA TYR A 81 3.74 -6.88 -0.39
C TYR A 81 4.39 -7.32 -1.71
N ALA A 82 3.85 -6.92 -2.87
CA ALA A 82 4.46 -7.21 -4.16
C ALA A 82 5.86 -6.59 -4.28
N THR A 83 6.09 -5.41 -3.69
CA THR A 83 7.43 -4.79 -3.66
C THR A 83 8.40 -5.63 -2.84
N ILE A 84 7.98 -6.12 -1.67
CA ILE A 84 8.76 -7.05 -0.83
C ILE A 84 9.10 -8.32 -1.60
N GLN A 85 8.11 -8.97 -2.23
CA GLN A 85 8.32 -10.18 -3.02
C GLN A 85 9.32 -9.96 -4.18
N GLY A 86 9.29 -8.79 -4.80
CA GLY A 86 10.29 -8.41 -5.81
C GLY A 86 11.71 -8.31 -5.25
N ILE A 87 11.87 -7.77 -4.04
CA ILE A 87 13.18 -7.71 -3.36
C ILE A 87 13.67 -9.12 -3.02
N GLU A 88 12.82 -9.94 -2.41
CA GLU A 88 13.15 -11.30 -2.01
C GLU A 88 13.54 -12.16 -3.21
N ALA A 89 12.81 -12.06 -4.33
CA ALA A 89 13.17 -12.75 -5.57
C ALA A 89 14.57 -12.37 -6.10
N MET A 90 14.96 -11.09 -5.99
CA MET A 90 16.30 -10.64 -6.35
C MET A 90 17.37 -11.19 -5.42
N TRP A 91 17.11 -11.26 -4.12
CA TRP A 91 18.05 -11.84 -3.15
C TRP A 91 18.24 -13.35 -3.38
N ASP A 92 17.15 -14.07 -3.64
CA ASP A 92 17.18 -15.52 -3.85
C ASP A 92 17.92 -15.91 -5.14
N THR A 93 17.72 -15.13 -6.21
CA THR A 93 18.22 -15.49 -7.55
C THR A 93 19.46 -14.71 -7.98
N GLY A 94 19.75 -13.59 -7.33
CA GLY A 94 20.75 -12.61 -7.76
C GLY A 94 20.43 -11.90 -9.08
N LYS A 95 19.17 -11.97 -9.58
CA LYS A 95 18.79 -11.46 -10.90
C LYS A 95 17.64 -10.46 -10.81
N VAL A 96 17.82 -9.28 -11.39
CA VAL A 96 16.77 -8.25 -11.51
C VAL A 96 15.54 -8.77 -12.26
N SER A 97 15.71 -9.62 -13.27
CA SER A 97 14.57 -10.14 -14.05
C SER A 97 13.59 -10.99 -13.23
N SER A 98 13.99 -11.49 -12.06
CA SER A 98 13.12 -12.28 -11.18
C SER A 98 12.07 -11.42 -10.46
N SER A 99 12.34 -10.12 -10.27
CA SER A 99 11.41 -9.20 -9.60
C SER A 99 10.35 -8.61 -10.51
N THR A 100 10.57 -8.66 -11.83
CA THR A 100 9.69 -8.01 -12.82
C THR A 100 8.21 -8.35 -12.65
N PRO A 101 7.78 -9.62 -12.46
CA PRO A 101 6.37 -9.94 -12.28
C PRO A 101 5.76 -9.21 -11.07
N PHE A 102 6.46 -9.22 -9.94
CA PHE A 102 5.99 -8.58 -8.70
C PHE A 102 5.97 -7.05 -8.80
N PHE A 103 6.98 -6.44 -9.42
CA PHE A 103 6.96 -4.99 -9.65
C PHE A 103 5.89 -4.57 -10.65
N ASN A 104 5.50 -5.44 -11.60
CA ASN A 104 4.34 -5.19 -12.46
C ASN A 104 3.04 -5.23 -11.66
N GLU A 105 2.88 -6.24 -10.81
CA GLU A 105 1.74 -6.38 -9.90
C GLU A 105 1.62 -5.17 -8.98
N GLY A 106 2.70 -4.74 -8.32
CA GLY A 106 2.69 -3.53 -7.49
C GLY A 106 2.28 -2.25 -8.24
N ARG A 107 2.51 -2.16 -9.56
CA ARG A 107 2.00 -1.03 -10.36
C ARG A 107 0.51 -1.14 -10.64
N THR A 108 0.01 -2.35 -10.88
CA THR A 108 -1.43 -2.60 -10.98
C THR A 108 -2.11 -2.22 -9.66
N GLU A 109 -1.60 -2.71 -8.54
CA GLU A 109 -2.15 -2.43 -7.20
C GLU A 109 -2.10 -0.94 -6.87
N ARG A 110 -1.04 -0.20 -7.25
CA ARG A 110 -1.02 1.26 -7.13
C ARG A 110 -2.20 1.91 -7.89
N ASP A 111 -2.43 1.47 -9.12
CA ASP A 111 -3.47 2.07 -9.96
C ASP A 111 -4.88 1.73 -9.42
N GLU A 112 -5.08 0.54 -8.84
CA GLU A 112 -6.32 0.18 -8.15
C GLU A 112 -6.50 0.91 -6.82
N TYR A 113 -5.45 1.04 -6.00
CA TYR A 113 -5.45 1.86 -4.78
C TYR A 113 -5.92 3.29 -5.08
N ARG A 114 -5.35 3.94 -6.09
CA ARG A 114 -5.71 5.32 -6.45
C ARG A 114 -7.16 5.44 -6.91
N LYS A 115 -7.69 4.43 -7.61
CA LYS A 115 -9.10 4.39 -7.98
C LYS A 115 -9.99 4.19 -6.76
N ALA A 116 -9.62 3.29 -5.84
CA ALA A 116 -10.37 3.04 -4.63
C ALA A 116 -10.41 4.28 -3.73
N LEU A 117 -9.28 4.95 -3.52
CA LEU A 117 -9.21 6.18 -2.73
C LEU A 117 -10.01 7.33 -3.36
N GLN A 118 -9.98 7.46 -4.70
CA GLN A 118 -10.84 8.42 -5.38
C GLN A 118 -12.32 8.11 -5.13
N LYS A 119 -12.73 6.85 -5.19
CA LYS A 119 -14.12 6.46 -4.91
C LYS A 119 -14.49 6.71 -3.45
N TYR A 120 -13.60 6.44 -2.50
CA TYR A 120 -13.82 6.81 -1.10
C TYR A 120 -14.24 8.28 -1.00
N HIS A 121 -13.50 9.19 -1.63
CA HIS A 121 -13.84 10.61 -1.64
C HIS A 121 -15.14 10.93 -2.40
N ASP A 122 -15.41 10.28 -3.53
CA ASP A 122 -16.62 10.50 -4.32
C ASP A 122 -17.90 10.09 -3.58
N PHE A 123 -17.80 9.10 -2.68
CA PHE A 123 -18.91 8.58 -1.88
C PHE A 123 -19.03 9.20 -0.49
N LEU A 124 -18.14 10.13 -0.11
CA LEU A 124 -18.33 10.89 1.12
C LEU A 124 -19.64 11.70 1.03
N PRO A 125 -20.55 11.59 2.00
CA PRO A 125 -21.75 12.41 2.06
C PRO A 125 -21.39 13.90 2.01
N ILE A 126 -22.03 14.64 1.11
CA ILE A 126 -21.96 16.09 1.07
C ILE A 126 -23.01 16.62 2.04
N ASP A 127 -22.59 17.43 3.01
CA ASP A 127 -23.47 18.16 3.95
C ASP A 127 -24.57 18.98 3.25
#